data_AF-A0A9D9LII8-F1
#
_entry.id   AF-A0A9D9LII8-F1
#
_cell.length_a   1.000
_cell.length_b   1.000
_cell.length_c   1.000
_cell.angle_alpha   90.00
_cell.angle_beta   90.00
_cell.angle_gamma   90.00
#
_symmetry.space_group_name_H-M   'P 1'
#
loop_
_entity.id
_entity.type
_entity.pdbx_description
1 polymer ?
#
loop_
_entity_poly.entity_id
_entity_poly.type
_entity_poly.pdbx_seq_one_letter_code
_entity_poly.pdbx_strand_id
1 'polypeptide(L)'
;MGVSADPVAKLDDFAKKNQVKHLLLSDAGRTMLPAYGVMVTDQKSPMFRLAKRAYFIVDRKGIVRFMRVQANPLDLLKTEEVLKALRAGVTARAPTDRDP
;
A
#
# COMPACT_ATOMS: atom_id res chain seq x y z
N MET A 1 -1.50 -6.09 -0.10
CA MET A 1 -0.72 -6.29 1.13
C MET A 1 -0.90 -5.03 1.98
N GLY A 2 -1.14 -5.16 3.28
CA GLY A 2 -1.14 -4.02 4.21
C GLY A 2 0.25 -3.82 4.82
N VAL A 3 0.65 -2.59 5.08
CA VAL A 3 1.96 -2.25 5.68
C VAL A 3 1.75 -1.17 6.74
N SER A 4 2.39 -1.32 7.90
CA SER A 4 2.32 -0.33 8.98
C SER A 4 3.61 -0.33 9.82
N ALA A 5 3.78 0.65 10.70
CA ALA A 5 4.88 0.68 11.66
C ALA A 5 4.68 -0.25 12.87
N ASP A 6 3.58 -1.03 12.90
CA ASP A 6 3.26 -1.90 14.03
C ASP A 6 4.22 -3.11 14.09
N PRO A 7 4.60 -3.56 15.30
CA PRO A 7 5.36 -4.80 15.48
C PRO A 7 4.62 -6.03 14.94
N VAL A 8 5.36 -7.04 14.49
CA VAL A 8 4.81 -8.29 13.92
C VAL A 8 3.75 -8.93 14.84
N ALA A 9 4.02 -9.01 16.15
CA ALA A 9 3.07 -9.58 17.11
C ALA A 9 1.71 -8.85 17.12
N LYS A 10 1.70 -7.51 17.02
CA LYS A 10 0.47 -6.73 16.97
C LYS A 10 -0.29 -6.90 15.66
N LEU A 11 0.44 -7.04 14.55
CA LEU A 11 -0.17 -7.32 13.25
C LEU A 11 -0.78 -8.72 13.18
N ASP A 12 -0.15 -9.71 13.80
CA ASP A 12 -0.68 -11.08 13.90
C ASP A 12 -1.98 -11.11 14.72
N ASP A 13 -1.99 -10.47 15.89
CA ASP A 13 -3.20 -10.31 16.71
C ASP A 13 -4.32 -9.59 15.92
N PHE A 14 -3.98 -8.50 15.23
CA PHE A 14 -4.91 -7.74 14.41
C PHE A 14 -5.49 -8.58 13.26
N ALA A 15 -4.64 -9.35 12.57
CA ALA A 15 -5.06 -10.22 11.47
C ALA A 15 -6.04 -11.30 11.95
N LYS A 16 -5.73 -11.94 13.08
CA LYS A 16 -6.61 -12.96 13.70
C LYS A 16 -7.95 -12.37 14.12
N LYS A 17 -7.93 -11.26 14.87
CA LYS A 17 -9.13 -10.61 15.41
C LYS A 17 -10.09 -10.13 14.31
N ASN A 18 -9.56 -9.60 13.21
CA ASN A 18 -10.35 -9.04 12.11
C ASN A 18 -10.47 -9.99 10.91
N GLN A 19 -10.06 -11.25 11.06
CA GLN A 19 -10.10 -12.28 10.02
C GLN A 19 -9.47 -11.84 8.68
N VAL A 20 -8.40 -11.05 8.75
CA VAL A 20 -7.71 -10.50 7.57
C VAL A 20 -7.08 -11.64 6.77
N LYS A 21 -7.41 -11.72 5.48
CA LYS A 21 -6.94 -12.80 4.59
C LYS A 21 -5.73 -12.45 3.74
N HIS A 22 -5.38 -11.17 3.65
CA HIS A 22 -4.23 -10.70 2.90
C HIS A 22 -3.02 -10.48 3.81
N LEU A 23 -1.81 -10.52 3.23
CA LEU A 23 -0.57 -10.29 3.98
C LEU A 23 -0.53 -8.90 4.61
N LEU A 24 -0.11 -8.86 5.88
CA LEU A 24 0.26 -7.66 6.61
C LEU A 24 1.76 -7.68 6.88
N LEU A 25 2.45 -6.57 6.60
CA LEU A 25 3.89 -6.43 6.78
C LEU A 25 4.19 -5.39 7.87
N SER A 26 5.19 -5.70 8.69
CA SER A 26 5.73 -4.79 9.69
C SER A 26 6.85 -3.95 9.08
N ASP A 27 6.72 -2.64 9.17
CA ASP A 27 7.78 -1.65 8.98
C ASP A 27 8.15 -1.00 10.31
N ALA A 28 8.26 -1.79 11.38
CA ALA A 28 8.70 -1.30 12.69
C ALA A 28 10.09 -0.65 12.62
N GLY A 29 10.93 -1.07 11.66
CA GLY A 29 12.23 -0.45 11.38
C GLY A 29 12.15 0.92 10.68
N ARG A 30 10.98 1.31 10.15
CA ARG A 30 10.76 2.55 9.40
C ARG A 30 11.72 2.70 8.22
N THR A 31 11.87 1.66 7.43
CA THR A 31 12.66 1.70 6.19
C THR A 31 11.76 1.91 4.99
N MET A 32 10.55 1.35 5.00
CA MET A 32 9.63 1.41 3.87
C MET A 32 8.82 2.71 3.84
N LEU A 33 8.22 3.12 4.97
CA LEU A 33 7.37 4.32 5.01
C LEU A 33 8.11 5.60 4.57
N PRO A 34 9.38 5.84 4.96
CA PRO A 34 10.15 6.97 4.43
C PRO A 34 10.50 6.80 2.95
N ALA A 35 10.90 5.60 2.53
CA ALA A 35 11.27 5.32 1.13
C ALA A 35 10.09 5.56 0.17
N TYR A 36 8.86 5.31 0.61
CA TYR A 36 7.63 5.56 -0.13
C TYR A 36 7.05 6.96 0.09
N GLY A 37 7.68 7.83 0.89
CA GLY A 37 7.24 9.20 1.15
C GLY A 37 5.94 9.32 1.97
N VAL A 38 5.55 8.25 2.67
CA VAL A 38 4.27 8.13 3.38
C VAL A 38 4.41 8.10 4.90
N MET A 39 5.60 8.37 5.45
CA MET A 39 5.73 8.59 6.89
C MET A 39 5.20 9.97 7.27
N VAL A 40 4.46 10.05 8.39
CA VAL A 40 4.12 11.33 9.02
C VAL A 40 5.37 11.86 9.73
N THR A 41 5.84 13.03 9.29
CA THR A 41 7.10 13.64 9.78
C THR A 41 6.88 14.81 10.73
N ASP A 42 5.65 15.31 10.86
CA ASP A 42 5.32 16.34 11.85
C ASP A 42 5.39 15.77 13.26
N GLN A 43 6.35 16.24 14.06
CA GLN A 43 6.58 15.82 15.44
C GLN A 43 5.41 16.17 16.37
N LYS A 44 4.58 17.15 16.01
CA LYS A 44 3.40 17.53 16.79
C LYS A 44 2.20 16.64 16.50
N SER A 45 2.25 15.82 15.44
CA SER A 45 1.16 14.93 15.09
C SER A 45 1.09 13.74 16.07
N PRO A 46 -0.11 13.33 16.53
CA PRO A 46 -0.27 12.06 17.25
C PRO A 46 0.10 10.84 16.39
N MET A 47 0.22 11.04 15.07
CA MET A 47 0.61 10.01 14.12
C MET A 47 2.10 10.06 13.77
N PHE A 48 2.92 10.84 14.48
CA PHE A 48 4.34 11.00 14.19
C PHE A 48 5.05 9.64 14.05
N ARG A 49 5.78 9.46 12.93
CA ARG A 49 6.47 8.22 12.53
C ARG A 49 5.55 7.02 12.21
N LEU A 50 4.26 7.25 12.02
CA LEU A 50 3.32 6.26 11.48
C LEU A 50 3.06 6.51 9.98
N ALA A 51 2.39 5.56 9.35
CA ALA A 51 2.01 5.65 7.95
C ALA A 51 0.86 6.66 7.76
N LYS A 52 0.98 7.54 6.77
CA LYS A 52 -0.17 8.17 6.12
C LYS A 52 -1.01 7.07 5.47
N ARG A 53 -2.34 7.25 5.41
CA ARG A 53 -3.19 6.31 4.65
C ARG A 53 -2.89 6.47 3.16
N ALA A 54 -2.32 5.43 2.58
CA ALA A 54 -1.86 5.47 1.21
C ALA A 54 -2.05 4.13 0.50
N TYR A 55 -2.14 4.19 -0.81
CA TYR A 55 -2.41 3.07 -1.68
C TYR A 55 -1.51 3.14 -2.90
N PHE A 56 -0.94 1.99 -3.23
CA PHE A 56 0.00 1.83 -4.33
C PHE A 56 -0.41 0.64 -5.18
N ILE A 57 -0.27 0.77 -6.50
CA ILE A 57 -0.26 -0.37 -7.42
C ILE A 57 1.17 -0.50 -7.93
N VAL A 58 1.78 -1.65 -7.64
CA VAL A 58 3.12 -1.99 -8.11
C VAL A 58 2.98 -3.13 -9.13
N ASP A 59 3.58 -2.97 -10.30
CA ASP A 59 3.55 -3.99 -11.34
C ASP A 59 4.56 -5.13 -11.07
N ARG A 60 4.57 -6.14 -11.95
CA ARG A 60 5.46 -7.31 -11.82
C ARG A 60 6.96 -6.97 -11.99
N LYS A 61 7.30 -5.81 -12.55
CA LYS A 61 8.68 -5.31 -12.66
C LYS A 61 9.09 -4.47 -11.45
N GLY A 62 8.21 -4.33 -10.45
CA GLY A 62 8.45 -3.50 -9.27
C GLY A 62 8.19 -2.01 -9.49
N ILE A 63 7.54 -1.62 -10.58
CA ILE A 63 7.31 -0.20 -10.91
C ILE A 63 5.96 0.24 -10.32
N VAL A 64 5.96 1.38 -9.61
CA VAL A 64 4.73 2.03 -9.12
C VAL A 64 3.95 2.59 -10.31
N ARG A 65 2.76 2.07 -10.56
CA ARG A 65 1.83 2.51 -11.62
C ARG A 65 0.72 3.41 -11.12
N PHE A 66 0.49 3.41 -9.81
CA PHE A 66 -0.49 4.26 -9.16
C PHE A 66 -0.05 4.54 -7.74
N MET A 67 -0.29 5.78 -7.30
CA MET A 67 -0.12 6.20 -5.92
C MET A 67 -1.28 7.13 -5.54
N ARG A 68 -1.91 6.86 -4.39
CA ARG A 68 -2.87 7.75 -3.76
C ARG A 68 -2.54 7.85 -2.28
N VAL A 69 -2.20 9.06 -1.83
CA VAL A 69 -2.05 9.38 -0.41
C VAL A 69 -3.28 10.19 0.00
N GLN A 70 -3.98 9.73 1.04
CA GLN A 70 -5.17 10.41 1.54
C GLN A 70 -4.76 11.60 2.42
N ALA A 71 -5.51 12.69 2.30
CA ALA A 71 -5.37 13.84 3.20
C ALA A 71 -5.88 13.51 4.61
N ASN A 72 -7.04 12.85 4.70
CA ASN A 72 -7.60 12.38 5.96
C ASN A 72 -7.41 10.85 6.07
N PRO A 73 -6.82 10.34 7.17
CA PRO A 73 -6.62 8.90 7.35
C PRO A 73 -7.93 8.10 7.52
N LEU A 74 -9.06 8.77 7.75
CA LEU A 74 -10.38 8.14 7.84
C LEU A 74 -11.04 7.96 6.47
N ASP A 75 -10.54 8.63 5.43
CA ASP A 75 -11.09 8.51 4.09
C ASP A 75 -10.71 7.17 3.47
N LEU A 76 -11.74 6.44 3.01
CA LEU A 76 -11.55 5.22 2.25
C LEU A 76 -11.21 5.53 0.79
N LEU A 77 -10.40 4.66 0.19
CA LEU A 77 -10.15 4.73 -1.24
C LEU A 77 -11.42 4.40 -2.02
N LYS A 78 -11.74 5.23 -3.00
CA LYS A 78 -12.84 4.98 -3.92
C LYS A 78 -12.48 3.82 -4.85
N THR A 79 -13.29 2.77 -4.84
CA THR A 79 -13.02 1.51 -5.56
C THR A 79 -12.86 1.73 -7.07
N GLU A 80 -13.59 2.69 -7.62
CA GLU A 80 -13.60 3.03 -9.05
C GLU A 80 -12.23 3.51 -9.53
N GLU A 81 -11.54 4.33 -8.72
CA GLU A 81 -10.22 4.86 -9.04
C GLU A 81 -9.19 3.72 -9.16
N VAL A 82 -9.27 2.75 -8.27
CA VAL A 82 -8.38 1.58 -8.23
C VAL A 82 -8.63 0.67 -9.41
N LEU A 83 -9.89 0.33 -9.68
CA LEU A 83 -10.24 -0.57 -10.78
C LEU A 83 -9.83 0.04 -12.13
N LYS A 84 -9.99 1.36 -12.29
CA LYS A 84 -9.52 2.07 -13.48
C LYS A 84 -7.99 1.99 -13.61
N ALA A 85 -7.25 2.28 -12.55
CA ALA A 85 -5.79 2.24 -12.54
C ALA A 85 -5.25 0.80 -12.78
N LEU A 86 -5.86 -0.21 -12.16
CA LEU A 86 -5.53 -1.61 -12.38
C LEU A 86 -5.75 -2.02 -13.83
N ARG A 87 -6.91 -1.70 -14.42
CA ARG A 87 -7.22 -2.05 -15.82
C ARG A 87 -6.27 -1.35 -16.79
N ALA A 88 -5.96 -0.08 -16.58
CA ALA A 88 -5.00 0.67 -17.40
C ALA A 88 -3.58 0.10 -17.32
N GLY A 89 -3.17 -0.40 -16.14
CA GLY A 89 -1.90 -1.11 -15.96
C GLY A 89 -1.88 -2.51 -16.59
N VAL A 90 -3.04 -3.15 -16.74
CA VAL A 90 -3.21 -4.48 -17.36
C VAL A 90 -3.28 -4.40 -18.90
N THR A 91 -3.71 -3.26 -19.47
CA THR A 91 -3.78 -3.07 -20.94
C THR A 91 -2.41 -2.99 -21.64
N ALA A 92 -1.30 -2.94 -20.90
CA ALA A 92 0.03 -3.20 -21.45
C ALA A 92 0.29 -4.72 -21.55
N ARG A 93 -0.56 -5.45 -22.28
CA ARG A 93 -0.23 -6.81 -22.72
C ARG A 93 0.64 -6.65 -23.97
N ALA A 94 1.94 -6.94 -23.84
CA ALA A 94 2.82 -7.05 -24.99
C ALA A 94 2.30 -8.13 -25.96
N PRO A 95 2.58 -8.01 -27.28
CA PRO A 95 2.17 -9.00 -28.27
C PRO A 95 2.65 -10.38 -27.84
N THR A 96 1.76 -11.36 -27.92
CA THR A 96 2.10 -12.76 -27.72
C THR A 96 2.91 -13.23 -28.93
N ASP A 97 4.21 -13.45 -28.74
CA ASP A 97 4.99 -14.29 -29.64
C ASP A 97 4.62 -15.76 -29.39
N ARG A 98 3.63 -16.21 -30.16
CA ARG A 98 3.26 -17.58 -30.56
C ARG A 98 2.46 -17.37 -31.85
N ASP A 99 2.79 -17.83 -33.05
CA ASP A 99 3.74 -18.76 -33.70
C ASP A 99 3.73 -18.34 -35.21
N PRO A 100 4.54 -18.90 -36.14
CA PRO A 100 5.54 -19.97 -36.03
C PRO A 100 6.99 -19.53 -36.30
#